data_AF-A0A392N4S0-F1
#
_entry.id   AF-A0A392N4S0-F1
#
_cell.length_a   1.000
_cell.length_b   1.000
_cell.length_c   1.000
_cell.angle_alpha   90.00
_cell.angle_beta   90.00
_cell.angle_gamma   90.00
#
_symmetry.space_group_name_H-M   'P 1'
#
loop_
_entity.id
_entity.type
_entity.pdbx_description
1 polymer ?
#
loop_
_entity_poly.entity_id
_entity_poly.type
_entity_poly.pdbx_seq_one_letter_code
_entity_poly.pdbx_strand_id
1 'polypeptide(L)'
;MVTDLSQQRRILKRRYYLVERAKDANIVGILVGTLGVAGYLHIINQMMELITAAGKKAYTLVMGKPNPAKLANFPECDVFLYVSCAQTALLDSKEYLAPVITPFEATIAFN
;
A
#
# COMPACT_ATOMS: atom_id res chain seq x y z
N MET A 1 16.36 22.69 14.60
CA MET A 1 15.48 23.09 13.47
C MET A 1 15.95 22.57 12.10
N VAL A 2 17.25 22.46 11.80
CA VAL A 2 17.74 21.97 10.48
C VAL A 2 17.58 20.44 10.28
N THR A 3 17.59 19.65 11.36
CA THR A 3 17.41 18.19 11.34
C THR A 3 16.02 17.72 10.94
N ASP A 4 14.99 18.52 11.18
CA ASP A 4 13.59 18.18 10.87
C ASP A 4 13.32 18.21 9.35
N LEU A 5 13.83 19.24 8.66
CA LEU A 5 13.70 19.40 7.20
C LEU A 5 14.42 18.30 6.41
N SER A 6 15.58 17.82 6.88
CA SER A 6 16.31 16.73 6.20
C SER A 6 15.58 15.39 6.35
N GLN A 7 14.99 15.13 7.52
CA GLN A 7 14.16 13.96 7.78
C GLN A 7 12.87 13.98 6.95
N GLN A 8 12.17 15.11 6.90
CA GLN A 8 10.98 15.30 6.07
C GLN A 8 11.27 15.06 4.58
N ARG A 9 12.35 15.65 4.04
CA ARG A 9 12.78 15.43 2.65
C ARG A 9 13.07 13.96 2.36
N ARG A 10 13.71 13.25 3.31
CA ARG A 10 14.00 11.81 3.16
C ARG A 10 12.72 10.97 3.12
N ILE A 11 11.75 11.29 3.98
CA ILE A 11 10.45 10.62 4.01
C ILE A 11 9.72 10.83 2.68
N LEU A 12 9.60 12.09 2.22
CA LEU A 12 8.93 12.40 0.95
C LEU A 12 9.58 11.69 -0.24
N LYS A 13 10.91 11.75 -0.37
CA LYS A 13 11.65 11.02 -1.42
C LYS A 13 11.33 9.52 -1.40
N ARG A 14 11.25 8.91 -0.22
CA ARG A 14 10.90 7.50 -0.09
C ARG A 14 9.47 7.24 -0.56
N ARG A 15 8.51 8.08 -0.19
CA ARG A 15 7.09 7.92 -0.62
C ARG A 15 6.94 8.08 -2.13
N TYR A 16 7.60 9.06 -2.75
CA TYR A 16 7.66 9.17 -4.21
C TYR A 16 8.20 7.92 -4.88
N TYR A 17 9.30 7.36 -4.36
CA TYR A 17 9.84 6.10 -4.85
C TYR A 17 8.81 4.94 -4.77
N LEU A 18 8.04 4.84 -3.69
CA LEU A 18 7.00 3.81 -3.57
C LEU A 18 5.88 3.99 -4.60
N VAL A 19 5.47 5.24 -4.86
CA VAL A 19 4.47 5.56 -5.89
C VAL A 19 4.97 5.17 -7.28
N GLU A 20 6.22 5.51 -7.63
CA GLU A 20 6.80 5.10 -8.92
C GLU A 20 6.85 3.57 -9.06
N ARG A 21 7.25 2.85 -7.99
CA ARG A 21 7.20 1.38 -8.00
C ARG A 21 5.79 0.82 -8.18
N ALA A 22 4.78 1.49 -7.63
CA ALA A 22 3.39 1.07 -7.81
C ALA A 22 2.93 1.27 -9.26
N LYS A 23 3.34 2.36 -9.94
CA LYS A 23 3.00 2.58 -11.36
C LYS A 23 3.46 1.42 -12.24
N ASP A 24 4.64 0.86 -11.96
CA ASP A 24 5.23 -0.26 -12.70
C ASP A 24 4.67 -1.64 -12.30
N ALA A 25 3.87 -1.73 -11.23
CA ALA A 25 3.35 -2.99 -10.72
C ALA A 25 2.31 -3.62 -11.66
N ASN A 26 2.35 -4.94 -11.83
CA ASN A 26 1.35 -5.70 -12.58
C ASN A 26 0.31 -6.34 -11.64
N ILE A 27 0.74 -6.78 -10.46
CA ILE A 27 -0.11 -7.43 -9.46
C ILE A 27 -0.04 -6.67 -8.13
N VAL A 28 -1.20 -6.30 -7.61
CA VAL A 28 -1.36 -5.53 -6.37
C VAL A 28 -2.09 -6.36 -5.31
N GLY A 29 -1.48 -6.51 -4.14
CA GLY A 29 -2.11 -7.16 -2.98
C GLY A 29 -2.79 -6.15 -2.06
N ILE A 30 -4.12 -6.15 -2.00
CA ILE A 30 -4.93 -5.32 -1.09
C ILE A 30 -4.99 -6.00 0.28
N LEU A 31 -4.25 -5.47 1.24
CA LEU A 31 -4.18 -5.95 2.62
C LEU A 31 -5.32 -5.35 3.44
N VAL A 32 -6.16 -6.21 4.01
CA VAL A 32 -7.33 -5.83 4.80
C VAL A 32 -7.15 -6.28 6.24
N GLY A 33 -6.96 -5.32 7.15
CA GLY A 33 -6.73 -5.58 8.58
C GLY A 33 -8.01 -5.84 9.41
N THR A 34 -9.18 -5.43 8.91
CA THR A 34 -10.48 -5.63 9.57
C THR A 34 -11.61 -5.65 8.55
N LEU A 35 -12.57 -6.55 8.73
CA LEU A 35 -13.82 -6.63 7.95
C LEU A 35 -15.02 -6.02 8.69
N GLY A 36 -14.85 -5.63 9.96
CA GLY A 36 -15.97 -5.29 10.86
C GLY A 36 -16.48 -3.85 10.77
N VAL A 37 -15.91 -3.03 9.88
CA VAL A 37 -16.26 -1.60 9.79
C VAL A 37 -16.70 -1.30 8.37
N ALA A 38 -17.98 -0.95 8.20
CA ALA A 38 -18.62 -0.74 6.88
C ALA A 38 -17.83 0.21 5.95
N GLY A 39 -17.14 1.22 6.49
CA GLY A 39 -16.31 2.14 5.71
C GLY A 39 -15.12 1.47 4.99
N TYR A 40 -14.61 0.34 5.47
CA TYR A 40 -13.48 -0.34 4.86
C TYR A 40 -13.86 -1.10 3.60
N LEU A 41 -15.05 -1.72 3.58
CA LEU A 41 -15.56 -2.41 2.39
C LEU A 41 -15.70 -1.45 1.20
N HIS A 42 -16.17 -0.22 1.47
CA HIS A 42 -16.26 0.80 0.44
C HIS A 42 -14.88 1.15 -0.15
N ILE A 43 -13.88 1.39 0.72
CA ILE A 43 -12.52 1.70 0.28
C ILE A 43 -11.92 0.52 -0.49
N ILE A 44 -12.10 -0.72 -0.03
CA ILE A 44 -11.59 -1.92 -0.73
C ILE A 44 -12.15 -2.00 -2.14
N ASN A 45 -13.47 -1.80 -2.30
CA ASN A 45 -14.12 -1.82 -3.61
C ASN A 45 -13.59 -0.70 -4.52
N GLN A 46 -13.48 0.53 -4.01
CA GLN A 46 -12.91 1.65 -4.76
C GLN A 46 -11.46 1.38 -5.21
N MET A 47 -10.65 0.80 -4.34
CA MET A 47 -9.27 0.47 -4.67
C MET A 47 -9.18 -0.66 -5.69
N MET A 48 -10.07 -1.65 -5.60
CA MET A 48 -10.15 -2.73 -6.59
C MET A 48 -10.55 -2.19 -7.98
N GLU A 49 -11.56 -1.32 -8.05
CA GLU A 49 -11.97 -0.65 -9.28
C GLU A 49 -10.83 0.18 -9.87
N LEU A 50 -10.15 0.98 -9.05
CA LEU A 50 -9.00 1.78 -9.47
C LEU A 50 -7.85 0.92 -10.05
N ILE A 51 -7.47 -0.15 -9.35
CA ILE A 51 -6.38 -1.05 -9.78
C ILE A 51 -6.75 -1.74 -11.10
N THR A 52 -7.99 -2.23 -11.22
CA THR A 52 -8.46 -2.92 -12.43
C THR A 52 -8.61 -1.96 -13.62
N ALA A 53 -9.07 -0.73 -13.40
CA ALA A 53 -9.13 0.32 -14.43
C ALA A 53 -7.74 0.68 -14.96
N ALA A 54 -6.70 0.61 -14.12
CA ALA A 54 -5.30 0.78 -14.52
C ALA A 54 -4.71 -0.45 -15.26
N GLY A 55 -5.51 -1.48 -15.55
CA GLY A 55 -5.07 -2.69 -16.25
C GLY A 55 -4.24 -3.67 -15.41
N LYS A 56 -4.30 -3.53 -14.07
CA LYS A 56 -3.52 -4.33 -13.13
C LYS A 56 -4.38 -5.40 -12.46
N LYS A 57 -3.76 -6.49 -12.00
CA LYS A 57 -4.45 -7.54 -11.21
C LYS A 57 -4.50 -7.14 -9.74
N ALA A 58 -5.63 -7.36 -9.08
CA ALA A 58 -5.82 -7.09 -7.66
C ALA A 58 -6.18 -8.36 -6.88
N TYR A 59 -5.46 -8.63 -5.79
CA TYR A 59 -5.80 -9.70 -4.84
C TYR A 59 -6.19 -9.10 -3.50
N THR A 60 -7.34 -9.50 -2.95
CA THR A 60 -7.73 -9.10 -1.59
C THR A 60 -7.24 -10.12 -0.59
N LEU A 61 -6.37 -9.69 0.32
CA LEU A 61 -5.74 -10.52 1.33
C LEU A 61 -6.24 -10.09 2.71
N VAL A 62 -7.14 -10.89 3.28
CA VAL A 62 -7.64 -10.67 4.64
C VAL A 62 -6.66 -11.28 5.62
N MET A 63 -6.03 -10.45 6.44
CA MET A 63 -5.12 -10.89 7.49
C MET A 63 -5.18 -9.92 8.67
N GLY A 64 -4.77 -10.37 9.86
CA GLY A 64 -4.51 -9.44 10.97
C GLY A 64 -3.34 -8.50 10.67
N LYS A 65 -2.63 -8.02 11.69
CA LYS A 65 -1.47 -7.13 11.50
C LYS A 65 -0.47 -7.70 10.45
N PRO A 66 -0.14 -6.95 9.38
CA PRO A 66 0.82 -7.40 8.37
C PRO A 66 2.23 -7.46 8.97
N ASN A 67 3.05 -8.38 8.47
CA ASN A 67 4.47 -8.49 8.80
C ASN A 67 5.24 -9.07 7.59
N PRO A 68 6.58 -8.95 7.54
CA PRO A 68 7.37 -9.42 6.40
C PRO A 68 7.14 -10.89 6.05
N ALA A 69 7.07 -11.77 7.05
CA ALA A 69 6.87 -13.21 6.85
C ALA A 69 5.52 -13.53 6.18
N LYS A 70 4.45 -12.80 6.52
CA LYS A 70 3.14 -12.96 5.88
C LYS A 70 3.16 -12.50 4.43
N LEU A 71 3.78 -11.36 4.15
CA LEU A 71 3.84 -10.81 2.79
C LEU A 71 4.75 -11.64 1.86
N ALA A 72 5.79 -12.27 2.42
CA ALA A 72 6.68 -13.16 1.68
C ALA A 72 5.96 -14.41 1.10
N ASN A 73 4.78 -14.77 1.61
CA ASN A 73 3.98 -15.86 1.06
C ASN A 73 3.27 -15.52 -0.26
N PHE A 74 3.32 -14.25 -0.69
CA PHE A 74 2.71 -13.78 -1.94
C PHE A 74 3.78 -13.12 -2.84
N PRO A 75 4.81 -13.86 -3.28
CA PRO A 75 5.90 -13.33 -4.07
C PRO A 75 5.47 -12.79 -5.44
N GLU A 76 4.28 -13.16 -5.91
CA GLU A 76 3.69 -12.66 -7.15
C GLU A 76 3.16 -11.22 -7.03
N CYS A 77 2.95 -10.70 -5.82
CA CYS A 77 2.51 -9.32 -5.62
C CYS A 77 3.71 -8.37 -5.73
N ASP A 78 3.69 -7.50 -6.73
CA ASP A 78 4.74 -6.50 -6.96
C ASP A 78 4.70 -5.37 -5.91
N VAL A 79 3.49 -5.08 -5.39
CA VAL A 79 3.23 -4.06 -4.39
C VAL A 79 2.03 -4.44 -3.52
N PHE A 80 2.05 -4.04 -2.25
CA PHE A 80 0.92 -4.21 -1.35
C PHE A 80 0.26 -2.86 -1.04
N LEU A 81 -1.05 -2.81 -1.14
CA LEU A 81 -1.87 -1.70 -0.69
C LEU A 81 -2.43 -2.02 0.69
N TYR A 82 -2.06 -1.23 1.71
CA TYR A 82 -2.56 -1.45 3.06
C TYR A 82 -3.74 -0.53 3.39
N VAL A 83 -4.93 -1.13 3.49
CA VAL A 83 -6.15 -0.43 3.89
C VAL A 83 -6.30 -0.55 5.41
N SER A 84 -5.87 0.50 6.13
CA SER A 84 -5.95 0.60 7.59
C SER A 84 -6.42 1.99 8.03
N CYS A 85 -6.65 2.20 9.32
CA CYS A 85 -6.98 3.54 9.82
C CYS A 85 -5.82 4.52 9.53
N ALA A 86 -6.15 5.79 9.27
CA ALA A 86 -5.20 6.83 8.88
C ALA A 86 -3.99 6.99 9.83
N GLN A 87 -4.14 6.56 11.09
CA GLN A 87 -3.07 6.63 12.10
C GLN A 87 -2.00 5.53 11.95
N THR A 88 -2.27 4.44 11.20
CA THR A 88 -1.34 3.30 11.04
C THR A 88 -0.73 3.22 9.64
N ALA A 89 -0.97 4.24 8.80
CA ALA A 89 -0.63 4.24 7.38
C ALA A 89 0.90 4.26 7.08
N LEU A 90 1.73 4.56 8.08
CA LEU A 90 3.19 4.60 7.96
C LEU A 90 3.81 3.36 8.60
N LEU A 91 3.66 2.21 7.94
CA LEU A 91 4.48 1.04 8.26
C LEU A 91 5.93 1.33 7.84
N ASP A 92 6.90 1.00 8.70
CA ASP A 92 8.32 1.15 8.36
C ASP A 92 8.66 0.14 7.24
N SER A 93 8.60 0.63 6.00
CA SER A 93 8.72 -0.16 4.77
C SER A 93 10.08 -0.87 4.56
N LYS A 94 11.03 -0.73 5.50
CA LYS A 94 12.39 -1.25 5.36
C LYS A 94 12.47 -2.77 5.49
N GLU A 95 11.55 -3.39 6.21
CA GLU A 95 11.57 -4.83 6.48
C GLU A 95 10.78 -5.64 5.43
N TYR A 96 10.02 -4.97 4.56
CA TYR A 96 9.18 -5.63 3.57
C TYR A 96 9.92 -5.75 2.24
N LEU A 97 9.94 -6.95 1.68
CA LEU A 97 10.54 -7.25 0.37
C LEU A 97 9.80 -6.55 -0.76
N ALA A 98 8.47 -6.55 -0.69
CA ALA A 98 7.61 -5.80 -1.59
C ALA A 98 7.21 -4.45 -0.95
N PRO A 99 7.14 -3.37 -1.74
CA PRO A 99 6.70 -2.07 -1.26
C PRO A 99 5.27 -2.11 -0.71
N VAL A 100 5.02 -1.34 0.36
CA VAL A 100 3.69 -1.16 0.94
C VAL A 100 3.26 0.30 0.77
N ILE A 101 2.14 0.51 0.09
CA ILE A 101 1.56 1.83 -0.19
C ILE A 101 0.22 2.02 0.53
N THR A 102 -0.19 3.27 0.62
CA THR A 102 -1.47 3.72 1.20
C THR A 102 -2.52 3.93 0.10
N PRO A 103 -3.82 3.98 0.45
CA PRO A 103 -4.87 4.30 -0.51
C PRO A 103 -4.63 5.62 -1.27
N PHE A 104 -4.13 6.65 -0.57
CA PHE A 104 -3.77 7.91 -1.20
C PHE A 104 -2.68 7.75 -2.27
N GLU A 105 -1.61 7.02 -1.97
CA GLU A 105 -0.55 6.76 -2.94
C GLU A 105 -1.04 5.91 -4.12
N ALA A 106 -1.94 4.96 -3.87
CA ALA A 106 -2.59 4.18 -4.93
C ALA A 106 -3.40 5.09 -5.88
N THR A 107 -4.14 6.06 -5.34
CA THR A 107 -4.85 7.06 -6.18
C THR A 107 -3.93 7.94 -7.02
N ILE A 108 -2.65 8.09 -6.64
CA ILE A 108 -1.66 8.82 -7.45
C ILE A 108 -1.03 7.89 -8.49
N ALA A 109 -0.84 6.62 -8.14
CA ALA A 109 -0.15 5.65 -8.99
C ALA A 109 -1.03 5.04 -10.09
N PHE A 110 -2.33 4.92 -9.86
CA PHE A 110 -3.26 4.15 -10.70
C PHE A 110 -4.35 4.98 -11.39
N ASN A 111 -4.32 6.31 -11.24
CA ASN A 111 -5.19 7.22 -11.98
C ASN A 111 -4.68 7.47 -13.40
#